data_AF-A0A0N1L3B9-F1
#
_entry.id   AF-A0A0N1L3B9-F1
#
_cell.length_a   1.000
_cell.length_b   1.000
_cell.length_c   1.000
_cell.angle_alpha   90.00
_cell.angle_beta   90.00
_cell.angle_gamma   90.00
#
_symmetry.space_group_name_H-M   'P 1'
#
loop_
_entity.id
_entity.type
_entity.pdbx_description
1 polymer ?
#
loop_
_entity_poly.entity_id
_entity_poly.type
_entity_poly.pdbx_seq_one_letter_code
_entity_poly.pdbx_strand_id
1 'polypeptide(L)'
;MGFIDPPTRHLFFTGKGGVGKTSLSTAAALTLADAGRQVLLVSTDAASNLDEMLGIELRNTPVPVPGAPGLSVLNIDPSQAAESYRLRVLAQMGARASAEELATVREQLSGACTTEIASFDEFSSLLAGGAEPWDHVVFDTAPTGHTLRLLSLPKAWTGFLDGNDRGASCLGPHSGLKMQEARFKAALEALSDATKTTVILVTRPDQGAIAEAARTSDELHALGLHNQRLVVNGVFHASERTDAVACAIEAWGQQALDAMPASLRALPQDRVPLRAFDTVGLPALRALLTAGAGPATSPPTPVPAPDEQLAGLDVLADELAADGHGLIMVMGKGGVGKTTVAAALALGLVQRGKTVHLSTTDPAAHLAGTLSADVPGLHVSRIDPKVETQRYIDKIMAARSPGLDAAGQALLLEDLQSPCTEEVAVFHAFSRIVSDARSAFVVLDTAPTGHSMLLMDATGAYHRQMTREFEGRATARVVTPLMRLQDAAYTKIILVTLPEATPVSQAAALQEDLRRARIEPYAWVLNKSVLAAGTRDPLLAARLAGERKQMERMAQGVAKRIFTLAWLTVPPIGQVELSKLVARRVQPSAAHA
;
A
#
# COMPACT_ATOMS: atom_id res chain seq x y z
N MET A 1 -5.06 -3.09 -28.51
CA MET A 1 -4.40 -3.77 -27.37
C MET A 1 -5.17 -5.03 -27.09
N GLY A 2 -4.51 -6.16 -26.89
CA GLY A 2 -5.18 -7.45 -26.71
C GLY A 2 -6.09 -7.47 -25.49
N PHE A 3 -5.70 -6.85 -24.37
CA PHE A 3 -6.41 -6.93 -23.10
C PHE A 3 -7.83 -6.33 -23.06
N ILE A 4 -8.24 -5.60 -24.11
CA ILE A 4 -9.60 -5.06 -24.28
C ILE A 4 -10.35 -5.69 -25.46
N ASP A 5 -9.80 -6.75 -26.08
CA ASP A 5 -10.38 -7.39 -27.26
C ASP A 5 -10.32 -8.94 -27.19
N PRO A 6 -11.47 -9.65 -27.17
CA PRO A 6 -12.81 -9.12 -26.93
C PRO A 6 -12.98 -8.71 -25.45
N PRO A 7 -13.72 -7.64 -25.12
CA PRO A 7 -13.93 -7.22 -23.74
C PRO A 7 -15.03 -8.04 -23.07
N THR A 8 -14.76 -8.56 -21.87
CA THR A 8 -15.80 -9.12 -20.99
C THR A 8 -16.63 -8.01 -20.35
N ARG A 9 -17.76 -8.36 -19.72
CA ARG A 9 -18.63 -7.38 -19.03
C ARG A 9 -17.90 -6.67 -17.90
N HIS A 10 -17.10 -7.38 -17.11
CA HIS A 10 -16.33 -6.83 -16.01
C HIS A 10 -14.83 -6.91 -16.32
N LEU A 11 -14.13 -5.79 -16.14
CA LEU A 11 -12.68 -5.67 -16.33
C LEU A 11 -12.04 -5.19 -15.03
N PHE A 12 -11.19 -6.01 -14.41
CA PHE A 12 -10.53 -5.67 -13.15
C PHE A 12 -9.07 -5.33 -13.36
N PHE A 13 -8.67 -4.10 -13.04
CA PHE A 13 -7.26 -3.71 -13.06
C PHE A 13 -6.68 -3.83 -11.67
N THR A 14 -5.75 -4.75 -11.47
CA THR A 14 -5.05 -4.96 -10.18
C THR A 14 -3.53 -4.99 -10.36
N GLY A 15 -2.80 -4.76 -9.27
CA GLY A 15 -1.35 -4.59 -9.27
C GLY A 15 -0.86 -3.59 -8.23
N LYS A 16 0.45 -3.55 -8.04
CA LYS A 16 1.13 -2.70 -7.05
C LYS A 16 0.78 -1.20 -7.23
N GLY A 17 0.88 -0.40 -6.17
CA GLY A 17 0.71 1.06 -6.26
C GLY A 17 1.68 1.70 -7.26
N GLY A 18 1.21 2.67 -8.05
CA GLY A 18 2.05 3.40 -9.02
C GLY A 18 2.32 2.70 -10.36
N VAL A 19 1.95 1.43 -10.54
CA VAL A 19 2.19 0.72 -11.83
C VAL A 19 1.37 1.27 -13.01
N GLY A 20 0.37 2.12 -12.76
CA GLY A 20 -0.45 2.77 -13.80
C GLY A 20 -1.84 2.15 -14.00
N LYS A 21 -2.40 1.50 -12.97
CA LYS A 21 -3.75 0.90 -13.00
C LYS A 21 -4.81 1.92 -13.43
N THR A 22 -4.93 3.02 -12.70
CA THR A 22 -5.87 4.11 -12.96
C THR A 22 -5.74 4.66 -14.37
N SER A 23 -4.51 4.90 -14.84
CA SER A 23 -4.26 5.37 -16.21
C SER A 23 -4.74 4.37 -17.27
N LEU A 24 -4.43 3.09 -17.09
CA LEU A 24 -4.78 2.03 -18.05
C LEU A 24 -6.27 1.68 -18.00
N SER A 25 -6.87 1.61 -16.82
CA SER A 25 -8.31 1.37 -16.65
C SER A 25 -9.13 2.51 -17.26
N THR A 26 -8.71 3.76 -17.04
CA THR A 26 -9.34 4.93 -17.64
C THR A 26 -9.16 4.96 -19.15
N ALA A 27 -7.96 4.67 -19.66
CA ALA A 27 -7.73 4.62 -21.11
C ALA A 27 -8.50 3.47 -21.78
N ALA A 28 -8.63 2.32 -21.11
CA ALA A 28 -9.45 1.20 -21.57
C ALA A 28 -10.93 1.59 -21.61
N ALA A 29 -11.44 2.19 -20.54
CA ALA A 29 -12.83 2.65 -20.46
C ALA A 29 -13.15 3.70 -21.53
N LEU A 30 -12.23 4.64 -21.78
CA LEU A 30 -12.34 5.61 -22.86
C LEU A 30 -12.35 4.95 -24.24
N THR A 31 -11.47 3.97 -24.47
CA THR A 31 -11.41 3.25 -25.75
C THR A 31 -12.71 2.50 -26.03
N LEU A 32 -13.31 1.88 -25.01
CA LEU A 32 -14.60 1.20 -25.13
C LEU A 32 -15.75 2.20 -25.38
N ALA A 33 -15.75 3.34 -24.69
CA ALA A 33 -16.74 4.39 -24.90
C ALA A 33 -16.62 5.04 -26.29
N ASP A 34 -15.40 5.31 -26.75
CA ASP A 34 -15.12 5.82 -28.11
C ASP A 34 -15.53 4.80 -29.20
N ALA A 35 -15.60 3.50 -28.86
CA ALA A 35 -16.16 2.44 -29.71
C ALA A 35 -17.70 2.33 -29.63
N GLY A 36 -18.37 3.26 -28.95
CA GLY A 36 -19.83 3.36 -28.85
C GLY A 36 -20.46 2.56 -27.70
N ARG A 37 -19.67 2.01 -26.78
CA ARG A 37 -20.18 1.25 -25.62
C ARG A 37 -20.61 2.14 -24.47
N GLN A 38 -21.57 1.69 -23.68
CA GLN A 38 -21.88 2.28 -22.37
C GLN A 38 -20.96 1.69 -21.31
N VAL A 39 -20.12 2.52 -20.69
CA VAL A 39 -19.05 2.10 -19.79
C VAL A 39 -19.16 2.80 -18.45
N LEU A 40 -19.08 2.02 -17.37
CA LEU A 40 -18.93 2.53 -16.00
C LEU A 40 -17.50 2.27 -15.52
N LEU A 41 -16.74 3.33 -15.25
CA LEU A 41 -15.45 3.25 -14.57
C LEU A 41 -15.66 3.41 -13.07
N VAL A 42 -15.28 2.39 -12.30
CA VAL A 42 -15.43 2.32 -10.85
C VAL A 42 -14.06 2.46 -10.21
N SER A 43 -13.84 3.57 -9.48
CA SER A 43 -12.64 3.77 -8.67
C SER A 43 -12.87 3.33 -7.24
N THR A 44 -11.92 2.59 -6.66
CA THR A 44 -11.93 2.19 -5.25
C THR A 44 -10.69 2.69 -4.49
N ASP A 45 -9.75 3.34 -5.18
CA ASP A 45 -8.54 3.89 -4.54
C ASP A 45 -8.86 5.27 -3.94
N ALA A 46 -8.87 5.34 -2.61
CA ALA A 46 -9.09 6.59 -1.86
C ALA A 46 -8.04 7.68 -2.18
N ALA A 47 -6.86 7.29 -2.70
CA ALA A 47 -5.80 8.20 -3.12
C ALA A 47 -5.70 8.34 -4.64
N SER A 48 -6.74 7.93 -5.38
CA SER A 48 -6.82 8.10 -6.83
C SER A 48 -6.76 9.58 -7.21
N ASN A 49 -6.10 9.88 -8.31
CA ASN A 49 -6.05 11.21 -8.93
C ASN A 49 -7.00 11.31 -10.13
N LEU A 50 -8.05 10.48 -10.15
CA LEU A 50 -8.98 10.37 -11.27
C LEU A 50 -9.78 11.67 -11.50
N ASP A 51 -10.04 12.43 -10.45
CA ASP A 51 -10.63 13.77 -10.47
C ASP A 51 -9.77 14.76 -11.29
N GLU A 52 -8.46 14.83 -11.00
CA GLU A 52 -7.50 15.66 -11.74
C GLU A 52 -7.33 15.14 -13.18
N MET A 53 -7.27 13.82 -13.37
CA MET A 53 -7.09 13.21 -14.68
C MET A 53 -8.27 13.47 -15.64
N LEU A 54 -9.50 13.47 -15.13
CA LEU A 54 -10.72 13.64 -15.92
C LEU A 54 -11.33 15.04 -15.84
N GLY A 55 -10.89 15.87 -14.89
CA GLY A 55 -11.45 17.21 -14.66
C GLY A 55 -12.89 17.17 -14.12
N ILE A 56 -13.21 16.17 -13.29
CA ILE A 56 -14.55 15.97 -12.71
C ILE A 56 -14.49 15.83 -11.20
N GLU A 57 -15.58 16.18 -10.52
CA GLU A 57 -15.76 15.85 -9.11
C GLU A 57 -16.24 14.39 -8.99
N LEU A 58 -15.49 13.58 -8.26
CA LEU A 58 -15.82 12.18 -8.01
C LEU A 58 -16.96 12.06 -6.99
N ARG A 59 -17.91 11.17 -7.25
CA ARG A 59 -19.08 10.92 -6.38
C ARG A 59 -19.33 9.42 -6.23
N ASN A 60 -20.06 9.06 -5.19
CA ASN A 60 -20.56 7.70 -4.97
C ASN A 60 -21.77 7.33 -5.86
N THR A 61 -22.13 8.21 -6.79
CA THR A 61 -23.13 7.98 -7.84
C THR A 61 -22.47 8.17 -9.21
N PRO A 62 -22.94 7.49 -10.28
CA PRO A 62 -22.33 7.62 -11.59
C PRO A 62 -22.42 9.06 -12.13
N VAL A 63 -21.26 9.63 -12.49
CA VAL A 63 -21.12 10.96 -13.09
C VAL A 63 -20.64 10.81 -14.53
N PRO A 64 -21.30 11.41 -15.53
CA PRO A 64 -20.82 11.36 -16.91
C PRO A 64 -19.52 12.14 -17.08
N VAL A 65 -18.62 11.64 -17.94
CA VAL A 65 -17.32 12.29 -18.21
C VAL A 65 -17.47 13.29 -19.37
N PRO A 66 -17.22 14.60 -19.16
CA PRO A 66 -17.26 15.59 -20.22
C PRO A 66 -16.25 15.26 -21.34
N GLY A 67 -16.71 15.22 -22.60
CA GLY A 67 -15.85 14.92 -23.76
C GLY A 67 -15.62 13.42 -24.05
N ALA A 68 -16.29 12.53 -23.30
CA ALA A 68 -16.29 11.09 -23.52
C ALA A 68 -17.73 10.53 -23.43
N PRO A 69 -18.54 10.68 -24.49
CA PRO A 69 -19.92 10.17 -24.50
C PRO A 69 -19.94 8.66 -24.29
N GLY A 70 -20.85 8.18 -23.44
CA GLY A 70 -20.94 6.76 -23.06
C GLY A 70 -20.07 6.36 -21.87
N LEU A 71 -19.18 7.23 -21.36
CA LEU A 71 -18.40 6.97 -20.16
C LEU A 71 -18.98 7.68 -18.94
N SER A 72 -19.22 6.91 -17.87
CA SER A 72 -19.52 7.43 -16.53
C SER A 72 -18.50 6.93 -15.52
N VAL A 73 -18.29 7.70 -14.45
CA VAL A 73 -17.37 7.37 -13.36
C VAL A 73 -18.15 7.30 -12.05
N LEU A 74 -17.86 6.27 -11.25
CA LEU A 74 -18.34 6.11 -9.89
C LEU A 74 -17.12 5.90 -8.98
N ASN A 75 -17.07 6.62 -7.86
CA ASN A 75 -16.01 6.49 -6.88
C ASN A 75 -16.56 5.91 -5.57
N ILE A 76 -16.05 4.74 -5.19
CA ILE A 76 -16.32 4.11 -3.90
C ILE A 76 -15.22 4.58 -2.94
N ASP A 77 -15.52 5.65 -2.20
CA ASP A 77 -14.66 6.08 -1.09
C ASP A 77 -14.83 5.09 0.08
N PRO A 78 -13.77 4.38 0.50
CA PRO A 78 -13.87 3.39 1.58
C PRO A 78 -14.34 3.98 2.91
N SER A 79 -13.92 5.19 3.25
CA SER A 79 -14.30 5.84 4.51
C SER A 79 -15.79 6.21 4.49
N GLN A 80 -16.28 6.73 3.37
CA GLN A 80 -17.71 7.04 3.21
C GLN A 80 -18.57 5.77 3.14
N ALA A 81 -18.07 4.71 2.50
CA ALA A 81 -18.72 3.42 2.49
C ALA A 81 -18.84 2.84 3.90
N ALA A 82 -17.74 2.87 4.69
CA ALA A 82 -17.71 2.44 6.09
C ALA A 82 -18.71 3.23 6.94
N GLU A 83 -18.75 4.55 6.77
CA GLU A 83 -19.68 5.41 7.49
C GLU A 83 -21.13 5.10 7.12
N SER A 84 -21.43 4.95 5.84
CA SER A 84 -22.76 4.60 5.35
C SER A 84 -23.19 3.24 5.89
N TYR A 85 -22.30 2.24 5.87
CA TYR A 85 -22.53 0.92 6.45
C TYR A 85 -22.81 1.00 7.95
N ARG A 86 -21.98 1.74 8.69
CA ARG A 86 -22.14 1.97 10.13
C ARG A 86 -23.48 2.62 10.46
N LEU A 87 -23.88 3.64 9.71
CA LEU A 87 -25.19 4.29 9.89
C LEU A 87 -26.35 3.33 9.59
N ARG A 88 -26.25 2.49 8.55
CA ARG A 88 -27.26 1.46 8.25
C ARG A 88 -27.41 0.47 9.41
N VAL A 89 -26.31 -0.04 9.96
CA VAL A 89 -26.34 -1.00 11.07
C VAL A 89 -26.92 -0.36 12.33
N LEU A 90 -26.49 0.86 12.67
CA LEU A 90 -27.02 1.59 13.84
C LEU A 90 -28.53 1.89 13.70
N ALA A 91 -29.00 2.21 12.49
CA ALA A 91 -30.42 2.44 12.24
C ALA A 91 -31.27 1.18 12.45
N GLN A 92 -30.73 -0.02 12.16
CA GLN A 92 -31.44 -1.30 12.34
C GLN A 92 -31.59 -1.69 13.82
N MET A 93 -30.78 -1.17 14.73
CA MET A 93 -30.90 -1.44 16.17
C MET A 93 -32.17 -0.81 16.79
N GLY A 94 -32.80 0.14 16.09
CA GLY A 94 -34.08 0.75 16.47
C GLY A 94 -33.98 1.69 17.68
N ALA A 95 -35.08 2.39 17.98
CA ALA A 95 -35.14 3.42 19.02
C ALA A 95 -35.06 2.91 20.47
N ARG A 96 -34.94 1.60 20.69
CA ARG A 96 -34.86 0.96 22.02
C ARG A 96 -33.43 0.67 22.47
N ALA A 97 -32.44 0.81 21.58
CA ALA A 97 -31.04 0.65 21.93
C ALA A 97 -30.58 1.79 22.86
N SER A 98 -29.90 1.43 23.95
CA SER A 98 -29.31 2.41 24.85
C SER A 98 -28.15 3.16 24.20
N ALA A 99 -27.84 4.35 24.73
CA ALA A 99 -26.70 5.14 24.24
C ALA A 99 -25.35 4.39 24.36
N GLU A 100 -25.22 3.54 25.38
CA GLU A 100 -24.01 2.74 25.63
C GLU A 100 -23.86 1.58 24.63
N GLU A 101 -24.96 0.91 24.28
CA GLU A 101 -24.99 -0.11 23.22
C GLU A 101 -24.66 0.49 21.85
N LEU A 102 -25.24 1.64 21.51
CA LEU A 102 -24.96 2.35 20.26
C LEU A 102 -23.50 2.80 20.18
N ALA A 103 -22.92 3.28 21.29
CA ALA A 103 -21.51 3.67 21.35
C ALA A 103 -20.59 2.44 21.16
N THR A 104 -20.94 1.30 21.77
CA THR A 104 -20.17 0.06 21.66
C THR A 104 -20.18 -0.49 20.24
N VAL A 105 -21.34 -0.57 19.58
CA VAL A 105 -21.45 -1.03 18.19
C VAL A 105 -20.77 -0.07 17.23
N ARG A 106 -20.91 1.24 17.44
CA ARG A 106 -20.19 2.25 16.66
C ARG A 106 -18.68 2.05 16.71
N GLU A 107 -18.13 1.78 17.88
CA GLU A 107 -16.69 1.53 18.07
C GLU A 107 -16.26 0.24 17.37
N GLN A 108 -17.03 -0.85 17.51
CA GLN A 108 -16.75 -2.13 16.83
C GLN A 108 -16.74 -2.02 15.30
N LEU A 109 -17.53 -1.09 14.75
CA LEU A 109 -17.63 -0.82 13.31
C LEU A 109 -16.67 0.27 12.80
N SER A 110 -15.72 0.72 13.63
CA SER A 110 -14.78 1.80 13.25
C SER A 110 -13.40 1.30 12.81
N GLY A 111 -13.18 -0.02 12.79
CA GLY A 111 -11.90 -0.63 12.40
C GLY A 111 -11.75 -0.83 10.89
N ALA A 112 -10.50 -0.99 10.43
CA ALA A 112 -10.17 -1.21 9.02
C ALA A 112 -10.91 -2.40 8.38
N CYS A 113 -11.21 -3.46 9.13
CA CYS A 113 -12.03 -4.58 8.66
C CYS A 113 -13.44 -4.14 8.21
N THR A 114 -14.06 -3.18 8.91
CA THR A 114 -15.39 -2.67 8.54
C THR A 114 -15.31 -1.84 7.26
N THR A 115 -14.26 -1.04 7.11
CA THR A 115 -13.99 -0.28 5.89
C THR A 115 -13.89 -1.20 4.67
N GLU A 116 -13.16 -2.31 4.79
CA GLU A 116 -13.02 -3.27 3.69
C GLU A 116 -14.33 -3.97 3.35
N ILE A 117 -15.09 -4.41 4.35
CA ILE A 117 -16.42 -5.03 4.15
C ILE A 117 -17.39 -4.05 3.49
N ALA A 118 -17.39 -2.79 3.92
CA ALA A 118 -18.30 -1.78 3.38
C ALA A 118 -17.97 -1.42 1.93
N SER A 119 -16.68 -1.24 1.59
CA SER A 119 -16.25 -1.09 0.19
C SER A 119 -16.63 -2.30 -0.66
N PHE A 120 -16.57 -3.49 -0.07
CA PHE A 120 -16.89 -4.72 -0.76
C PHE A 120 -18.41 -4.93 -0.97
N ASP A 121 -19.27 -4.43 -0.08
CA ASP A 121 -20.73 -4.43 -0.27
C ASP A 121 -21.14 -3.60 -1.49
N GLU A 122 -20.57 -2.40 -1.64
CA GLU A 122 -20.78 -1.55 -2.81
C GLU A 122 -20.27 -2.21 -4.11
N PHE A 123 -19.10 -2.85 -4.03
CA PHE A 123 -18.53 -3.61 -5.15
C PHE A 123 -19.41 -4.80 -5.57
N SER A 124 -19.91 -5.55 -4.59
CA SER A 124 -20.77 -6.72 -4.82
C SER A 124 -22.12 -6.32 -5.41
N SER A 125 -22.61 -5.12 -5.11
CA SER A 125 -23.76 -4.50 -5.78
C SER A 125 -23.59 -4.48 -7.29
N LEU A 126 -22.46 -3.95 -7.74
CA LEU A 126 -22.21 -3.70 -9.16
C LEU A 126 -22.03 -5.00 -9.93
N LEU A 127 -21.46 -6.02 -9.30
CA LEU A 127 -21.32 -7.36 -9.86
C LEU A 127 -22.63 -8.16 -9.89
N ALA A 128 -23.47 -8.04 -8.87
CA ALA A 128 -24.71 -8.80 -8.72
C ALA A 128 -25.92 -8.19 -9.47
N GLY A 129 -25.70 -7.35 -10.49
CA GLY A 129 -26.76 -6.77 -11.32
C GLY A 129 -27.02 -5.27 -11.11
N GLY A 130 -26.34 -4.60 -10.18
CA GLY A 130 -26.46 -3.15 -9.99
C GLY A 130 -25.91 -2.30 -11.15
N ALA A 131 -25.33 -2.92 -12.17
CA ALA A 131 -24.73 -2.30 -13.34
C ALA A 131 -25.46 -2.59 -14.66
N GLU A 132 -26.79 -2.78 -14.63
CA GLU A 132 -27.61 -3.11 -15.80
C GLU A 132 -27.55 -2.15 -17.01
N PRO A 133 -27.45 -0.81 -16.86
CA PRO A 133 -27.44 0.08 -18.02
C PRO A 133 -26.09 0.17 -18.76
N TRP A 134 -25.04 -0.49 -18.26
CA TRP A 134 -23.71 -0.45 -18.86
C TRP A 134 -23.33 -1.78 -19.51
N ASP A 135 -22.77 -1.69 -20.73
CA ASP A 135 -22.20 -2.82 -21.46
C ASP A 135 -20.98 -3.37 -20.73
N HIS A 136 -20.16 -2.47 -20.18
CA HIS A 136 -18.92 -2.81 -19.48
C HIS A 136 -18.77 -2.04 -18.16
N VAL A 137 -18.26 -2.72 -17.14
CA VAL A 137 -17.87 -2.13 -15.87
C VAL A 137 -16.37 -2.36 -15.68
N VAL A 138 -15.62 -1.26 -15.64
CA VAL A 138 -14.18 -1.25 -15.48
C VAL A 138 -13.84 -0.86 -14.05
N PHE A 139 -13.13 -1.71 -13.33
CA PHE A 139 -12.76 -1.49 -11.94
C PHE A 139 -11.28 -1.11 -11.83
N ASP A 140 -11.02 0.11 -11.35
CA ASP A 140 -9.71 0.55 -10.87
C ASP A 140 -9.57 0.19 -9.39
N THR A 141 -8.84 -0.88 -9.12
CA THR A 141 -8.78 -1.46 -7.79
C THR A 141 -7.54 -1.02 -7.01
N ALA A 142 -7.68 -0.78 -5.69
CA ALA A 142 -6.57 -0.79 -4.75
C ALA A 142 -5.91 -2.20 -4.70
N PRO A 143 -4.68 -2.41 -4.18
CA PRO A 143 -4.05 -3.74 -4.23
C PRO A 143 -4.91 -4.80 -3.52
N THR A 144 -5.52 -5.69 -4.30
CA THR A 144 -6.68 -6.52 -3.92
C THR A 144 -6.34 -7.84 -3.24
N GLY A 145 -5.06 -8.16 -2.98
CA GLY A 145 -4.69 -9.44 -2.35
C GLY A 145 -5.44 -9.68 -1.02
N HIS A 146 -5.64 -8.64 -0.20
CA HIS A 146 -6.40 -8.77 1.05
C HIS A 146 -7.92 -8.82 0.83
N THR A 147 -8.48 -7.96 -0.04
CA THR A 147 -9.93 -7.91 -0.31
C THR A 147 -10.46 -9.18 -1.00
N LEU A 148 -9.66 -9.83 -1.85
CA LEU A 148 -10.05 -11.09 -2.48
C LEU A 148 -9.80 -12.30 -1.56
N ARG A 149 -8.96 -12.18 -0.53
CA ARG A 149 -8.94 -13.16 0.56
C ARG A 149 -10.22 -13.10 1.41
N LEU A 150 -10.84 -11.94 1.57
CA LEU A 150 -12.17 -11.85 2.19
C LEU A 150 -13.26 -12.59 1.38
N LEU A 151 -13.13 -12.65 0.05
CA LEU A 151 -13.98 -13.51 -0.82
C LEU A 151 -13.76 -15.01 -0.59
N SER A 152 -12.58 -15.41 -0.10
CA SER A 152 -12.19 -16.80 0.16
C SER A 152 -12.69 -17.34 1.51
N LEU A 153 -13.38 -16.50 2.28
CA LEU A 153 -13.96 -16.84 3.56
C LEU A 153 -15.39 -17.43 3.54
N PRO A 154 -15.94 -18.13 2.51
CA PRO A 154 -17.27 -18.75 2.64
C PRO A 154 -17.37 -19.66 3.87
N LYS A 155 -16.28 -20.36 4.24
CA LYS A 155 -16.21 -21.21 5.44
C LYS A 155 -16.25 -20.43 6.76
N ALA A 156 -15.64 -19.23 6.81
CA ALA A 156 -15.72 -18.42 8.01
C ALA A 156 -17.10 -17.78 8.16
N TRP A 157 -17.82 -17.49 7.08
CA TRP A 157 -19.16 -16.92 7.17
C TRP A 157 -20.21 -17.97 7.48
N THR A 158 -20.18 -19.13 6.82
CA THR A 158 -21.11 -20.24 7.07
C THR A 158 -20.95 -20.82 8.49
N GLY A 159 -19.71 -21.11 8.93
CA GLY A 159 -19.46 -21.60 10.30
C GLY A 159 -19.77 -20.56 11.39
N PHE A 160 -19.57 -19.28 11.12
CA PHE A 160 -19.87 -18.19 12.06
C PHE A 160 -21.37 -17.89 12.17
N LEU A 161 -22.12 -18.06 11.07
CA LEU A 161 -23.57 -17.91 11.04
C LEU A 161 -24.30 -19.10 11.69
N ASP A 162 -23.75 -20.31 11.63
CA ASP A 162 -24.33 -21.50 12.25
C ASP A 162 -24.14 -21.55 13.78
N GLY A 163 -23.15 -20.82 14.32
CA GLY A 163 -22.74 -20.93 15.74
C GLY A 163 -23.07 -19.75 16.66
N ASN A 164 -23.44 -18.56 16.15
CA ASN A 164 -23.61 -17.35 16.96
C ASN A 164 -25.08 -16.88 17.07
N ASP A 165 -25.85 -17.52 17.96
CA ASP A 165 -27.14 -16.99 18.44
C ASP A 165 -26.97 -16.00 19.62
N ARG A 166 -25.77 -15.93 20.22
CA ARG A 166 -25.49 -15.05 21.38
C ARG A 166 -24.04 -14.55 21.41
N GLY A 167 -23.80 -13.36 20.87
CA GLY A 167 -22.77 -12.45 21.38
C GLY A 167 -21.52 -12.19 20.50
N ALA A 168 -21.15 -10.91 20.48
CA ALA A 168 -19.81 -10.36 20.23
C ALA A 168 -19.11 -10.65 18.88
N SER A 169 -19.66 -10.14 17.77
CA SER A 169 -18.90 -9.97 16.53
C SER A 169 -19.02 -8.56 15.98
N CYS A 170 -17.95 -8.07 15.38
CA CYS A 170 -17.84 -6.78 14.68
C CYS A 170 -18.77 -6.65 13.45
N LEU A 171 -19.75 -7.54 13.28
CA LEU A 171 -20.47 -7.77 12.02
C LEU A 171 -21.98 -7.47 12.08
N GLY A 172 -22.53 -7.08 13.23
CA GLY A 172 -23.92 -6.60 13.32
C GLY A 172 -25.02 -7.68 13.22
N PRO A 173 -26.31 -7.28 13.06
CA PRO A 173 -27.46 -8.18 13.19
C PRO A 173 -27.60 -9.25 12.09
N HIS A 174 -27.99 -10.46 12.51
CA HIS A 174 -28.12 -11.70 11.71
C HIS A 174 -28.95 -11.61 10.41
N SER A 175 -29.97 -10.76 10.34
CA SER A 175 -30.88 -10.69 9.17
C SER A 175 -30.30 -9.92 7.98
N GLY A 176 -29.44 -8.92 8.22
CA GLY A 176 -28.72 -8.21 7.15
C GLY A 176 -27.66 -9.08 6.49
N LEU A 177 -27.06 -10.00 7.26
CA LEU A 177 -25.97 -10.87 6.82
C LEU A 177 -26.42 -11.93 5.81
N LYS A 178 -27.66 -12.46 5.89
CA LYS A 178 -28.18 -13.47 4.94
C LYS A 178 -28.47 -12.91 3.54
N MET A 179 -29.03 -11.70 3.44
CA MET A 179 -29.19 -11.04 2.14
C MET A 179 -27.84 -10.67 1.52
N GLN A 180 -26.87 -10.32 2.36
CA GLN A 180 -25.50 -10.06 1.94
C GLN A 180 -24.78 -11.32 1.46
N GLU A 181 -24.99 -12.46 2.11
CA GLU A 181 -24.41 -13.75 1.70
C GLU A 181 -24.81 -14.15 0.27
N ALA A 182 -26.10 -14.05 -0.08
CA ALA A 182 -26.58 -14.36 -1.43
C ALA A 182 -25.96 -13.41 -2.49
N ARG A 183 -25.85 -12.12 -2.15
CA ARG A 183 -25.21 -11.11 -3.01
C ARG A 183 -23.72 -11.40 -3.21
N PHE A 184 -23.01 -11.76 -2.14
CA PHE A 184 -21.59 -12.09 -2.19
C PHE A 184 -21.33 -13.34 -3.01
N LYS A 185 -22.17 -14.36 -2.86
CA LYS A 185 -22.10 -15.56 -3.68
C LYS A 185 -22.30 -15.23 -5.16
N ALA A 186 -23.31 -14.44 -5.50
CA ALA A 186 -23.53 -14.00 -6.88
C ALA A 186 -22.35 -13.17 -7.44
N ALA A 187 -21.75 -12.31 -6.62
CA ALA A 187 -20.56 -11.55 -6.99
C ALA A 187 -19.35 -12.47 -7.23
N LEU A 188 -19.12 -13.47 -6.38
CA LEU A 188 -18.04 -14.44 -6.54
C LEU A 188 -18.23 -15.32 -7.79
N GLU A 189 -19.47 -15.75 -8.05
CA GLU A 189 -19.83 -16.48 -9.27
C GLU A 189 -19.56 -15.63 -10.51
N ALA A 190 -19.93 -14.35 -10.51
CA ALA A 190 -19.64 -13.42 -11.60
C ALA A 190 -18.13 -13.19 -11.79
N LEU A 191 -17.36 -13.07 -10.71
CA LEU A 191 -15.89 -12.91 -10.75
C LEU A 191 -15.18 -14.14 -11.31
N SER A 192 -15.66 -15.33 -10.97
CA SER A 192 -15.06 -16.61 -11.39
C SER A 192 -15.47 -17.03 -12.80
N ASP A 193 -16.56 -16.46 -13.33
CA ASP A 193 -17.03 -16.70 -14.69
C ASP A 193 -16.14 -15.98 -15.72
N ALA A 194 -15.29 -16.76 -16.37
CA ALA A 194 -14.37 -16.29 -17.42
C ALA A 194 -15.06 -15.62 -18.61
N THR A 195 -16.35 -15.87 -18.84
CA THR A 195 -17.10 -15.21 -19.92
C THR A 195 -17.59 -13.81 -19.53
N LYS A 196 -17.70 -13.55 -18.22
CA LYS A 196 -18.18 -12.28 -17.67
C LYS A 196 -17.06 -11.40 -17.15
N THR A 197 -15.98 -11.98 -16.67
CA THR A 197 -14.91 -11.27 -15.96
C THR A 197 -13.53 -11.55 -16.56
N THR A 198 -12.77 -10.49 -16.79
CA THR A 198 -11.33 -10.54 -17.09
C THR A 198 -10.57 -9.79 -16.01
N VAL A 199 -9.51 -10.39 -15.49
CA VAL A 199 -8.58 -9.72 -14.56
C VAL A 199 -7.32 -9.31 -15.30
N ILE A 200 -7.04 -8.01 -15.30
CA ILE A 200 -5.86 -7.39 -15.88
C ILE A 200 -4.85 -7.12 -14.77
N LEU A 201 -3.80 -7.94 -14.73
CA LEU A 201 -2.63 -7.73 -13.89
C LEU A 201 -1.74 -6.66 -14.51
N VAL A 202 -1.62 -5.51 -13.86
CA VAL A 202 -0.75 -4.42 -14.29
C VAL A 202 0.56 -4.48 -13.52
N THR A 203 1.67 -4.48 -14.26
CA THR A 203 3.03 -4.42 -13.71
C THR A 203 3.89 -3.40 -14.44
N ARG A 204 5.10 -3.16 -13.95
CA ARG A 204 6.17 -2.44 -14.67
C ARG A 204 7.38 -3.38 -14.84
N PRO A 205 8.34 -3.08 -15.73
CA PRO A 205 9.65 -3.75 -15.79
C PRO A 205 10.49 -3.50 -14.52
N ASP A 206 10.04 -4.01 -13.38
CA ASP A 206 10.65 -3.91 -12.06
C ASP A 206 10.46 -5.25 -11.36
N GLN A 207 11.54 -5.83 -10.82
CA GLN A 207 11.50 -7.16 -10.21
C GLN A 207 10.45 -7.26 -9.10
N GLY A 208 10.34 -6.23 -8.25
CA GLY A 208 9.38 -6.22 -7.15
C GLY A 208 7.93 -6.12 -7.63
N ALA A 209 7.66 -5.33 -8.66
CA ALA A 209 6.34 -5.24 -9.29
C ALA A 209 5.93 -6.55 -9.97
N ILE A 210 6.85 -7.20 -10.70
CA ILE A 210 6.61 -8.48 -11.37
C ILE A 210 6.40 -9.60 -10.34
N ALA A 211 7.21 -9.67 -9.29
CA ALA A 211 7.05 -10.67 -8.23
C ALA A 211 5.70 -10.52 -7.50
N GLU A 212 5.27 -9.29 -7.22
CA GLU A 212 3.94 -9.03 -6.65
C GLU A 212 2.82 -9.45 -7.60
N ALA A 213 2.92 -9.09 -8.88
CA ALA A 213 1.92 -9.51 -9.87
C ALA A 213 1.84 -11.04 -9.99
N ALA A 214 2.96 -11.75 -9.87
CA ALA A 214 2.99 -13.22 -9.91
C ALA A 214 2.29 -13.83 -8.69
N ARG A 215 2.57 -13.33 -7.48
CA ARG A 215 1.85 -13.76 -6.27
C ARG A 215 0.35 -13.52 -6.39
N THR A 216 -0.04 -12.33 -6.83
CA THR A 216 -1.45 -11.98 -7.05
C THR A 216 -2.09 -12.91 -8.08
N SER A 217 -1.40 -13.22 -9.18
CA SER A 217 -1.88 -14.16 -10.20
C SER A 217 -2.16 -15.54 -9.62
N ASP A 218 -1.23 -16.07 -8.84
CA ASP A 218 -1.34 -17.39 -8.20
C ASP A 218 -2.50 -17.42 -7.17
N GLU A 219 -2.63 -16.37 -6.35
CA GLU A 219 -3.72 -16.23 -5.39
C GLU A 219 -5.09 -16.16 -6.09
N LEU A 220 -5.22 -15.33 -7.13
CA LEU A 220 -6.43 -15.22 -7.94
C LEU A 220 -6.80 -16.53 -8.62
N HIS A 221 -5.80 -17.27 -9.10
CA HIS A 221 -6.02 -18.57 -9.72
C HIS A 221 -6.53 -19.58 -8.71
N ALA A 222 -6.04 -19.56 -7.47
CA ALA A 222 -6.54 -20.40 -6.38
C ALA A 222 -8.00 -20.07 -6.00
N LEU A 223 -8.44 -18.84 -6.24
CA LEU A 223 -9.82 -18.39 -6.02
C LEU A 223 -10.77 -18.68 -7.19
N GLY A 224 -10.29 -19.25 -8.29
CA GLY A 224 -11.11 -19.56 -9.47
C GLY A 224 -11.14 -18.46 -10.54
N LEU A 225 -10.40 -17.37 -10.36
CA LEU A 225 -10.32 -16.27 -11.35
C LEU A 225 -9.25 -16.61 -12.40
N HIS A 226 -9.59 -17.49 -13.33
CA HIS A 226 -8.64 -18.02 -14.32
C HIS A 226 -8.46 -17.14 -15.57
N ASN A 227 -9.42 -16.27 -15.89
CA ASN A 227 -9.34 -15.38 -17.06
C ASN A 227 -8.47 -14.14 -16.75
N GLN A 228 -7.16 -14.36 -16.72
CA GLN A 228 -6.17 -13.34 -16.39
C GLN A 228 -5.40 -12.89 -17.63
N ARG A 229 -5.03 -11.60 -17.68
CA ARG A 229 -4.13 -11.03 -18.68
C ARG A 229 -3.09 -10.17 -18.00
N LEU A 230 -1.91 -10.04 -18.61
CA LEU A 230 -0.80 -9.24 -18.09
C LEU A 230 -0.59 -7.99 -18.96
N VAL A 231 -0.53 -6.82 -18.33
CA VAL A 231 -0.11 -5.58 -18.97
C VAL A 231 1.18 -5.10 -18.32
N VAL A 232 2.26 -5.11 -19.10
CA VAL A 232 3.55 -4.52 -18.70
C VAL A 232 3.55 -3.05 -19.12
N ASN A 233 3.33 -2.18 -18.17
CA ASN A 233 3.25 -0.74 -18.39
C ASN A 233 4.62 -0.04 -18.25
N GLY A 234 4.78 1.07 -18.96
CA GLY A 234 5.97 1.92 -18.85
C GLY A 234 7.25 1.24 -19.33
N VAL A 235 7.17 0.42 -20.38
CA VAL A 235 8.37 -0.19 -20.98
C VAL A 235 9.23 0.92 -21.58
N PHE A 236 10.42 1.11 -21.02
CA PHE A 236 11.34 2.17 -21.40
C PHE A 236 12.42 1.64 -22.35
N HIS A 237 12.73 2.42 -23.37
CA HIS A 237 13.87 2.20 -24.26
C HIS A 237 14.71 3.47 -24.29
N ALA A 238 16.00 3.33 -24.01
CA ALA A 238 16.90 4.48 -24.01
C ALA A 238 17.03 5.02 -25.43
N SER A 239 16.73 6.31 -25.58
CA SER A 239 16.93 7.05 -26.83
C SER A 239 18.38 7.55 -26.91
N GLU A 240 18.95 7.94 -25.77
CA GLU A 240 20.36 8.34 -25.67
C GLU A 240 21.22 7.21 -25.10
N ARG A 241 22.04 6.59 -25.96
CA ARG A 241 22.88 5.42 -25.59
C ARG A 241 24.14 5.78 -24.81
N THR A 242 24.51 7.07 -24.76
CA THR A 242 25.60 7.55 -23.92
C THR A 242 25.16 7.93 -22.50
N ASP A 243 23.85 7.96 -22.23
CA ASP A 243 23.30 8.21 -20.90
C ASP A 243 23.34 6.93 -20.06
N ALA A 244 24.24 6.89 -19.08
CA ALA A 244 24.41 5.75 -18.18
C ALA A 244 23.17 5.46 -17.33
N VAL A 245 22.41 6.49 -16.92
CA VAL A 245 21.17 6.33 -16.14
C VAL A 245 20.09 5.71 -17.02
N ALA A 246 19.87 6.25 -18.21
CA ALA A 246 18.88 5.71 -19.15
C ALA A 246 19.21 4.27 -19.56
N CYS A 247 20.46 3.98 -19.91
CA CYS A 247 20.89 2.63 -20.27
C CYS A 247 20.72 1.65 -19.10
N ALA A 248 21.00 2.07 -17.87
CA ALA A 248 20.79 1.24 -16.69
C ALA A 248 19.30 0.96 -16.42
N ILE A 249 18.42 1.97 -16.55
CA ILE A 249 16.96 1.78 -16.41
C ILE A 249 16.44 0.77 -17.43
N GLU A 250 16.84 0.89 -18.70
CA GLU A 250 16.45 -0.06 -19.76
C GLU A 250 16.99 -1.48 -19.46
N ALA A 251 18.27 -1.59 -19.11
CA ALA A 251 18.91 -2.88 -18.82
C ALA A 251 18.25 -3.60 -17.64
N TRP A 252 17.96 -2.87 -16.56
CA TRP A 252 17.28 -3.43 -15.38
C TRP A 252 15.85 -3.84 -15.70
N GLY A 253 15.15 -3.02 -16.49
CA GLY A 253 13.81 -3.35 -16.97
C GLY A 253 13.82 -4.64 -17.79
N GLN A 254 14.76 -4.78 -18.71
CA GLN A 254 14.90 -5.98 -19.52
C GLN A 254 15.26 -7.20 -18.67
N GLN A 255 16.21 -7.08 -17.73
CA GLN A 255 16.57 -8.15 -16.81
C GLN A 255 15.37 -8.61 -15.96
N ALA A 256 14.52 -7.68 -15.50
CA ALA A 256 13.32 -8.01 -14.76
C ALA A 256 12.28 -8.76 -15.62
N LEU A 257 12.14 -8.38 -16.89
CA LEU A 257 11.27 -9.08 -17.85
C LEU A 257 11.79 -10.47 -18.20
N ASP A 258 13.10 -10.63 -18.37
CA ASP A 258 13.73 -11.92 -18.65
C ASP A 258 13.60 -12.88 -17.45
N ALA A 259 13.69 -12.34 -16.23
CA ALA A 259 13.50 -13.08 -14.99
C ALA A 259 12.02 -13.29 -14.59
N MET A 260 11.06 -12.94 -15.46
CA MET A 260 9.63 -13.04 -15.14
C MET A 260 9.23 -14.48 -14.76
N PRO A 261 8.47 -14.69 -13.68
CA PRO A 261 7.98 -16.01 -13.28
C PRO A 261 7.17 -16.70 -14.37
N ALA A 262 7.20 -18.04 -14.38
CA ALA A 262 6.51 -18.83 -15.40
C ALA A 262 4.98 -18.64 -15.38
N SER A 263 4.38 -18.45 -14.20
CA SER A 263 2.94 -18.18 -14.05
C SER A 263 2.51 -16.95 -14.83
N LEU A 264 3.27 -15.85 -14.74
CA LEU A 264 3.01 -14.63 -15.52
C LEU A 264 3.36 -14.78 -17.00
N ARG A 265 4.47 -15.45 -17.33
CA ARG A 265 4.89 -15.63 -18.73
C ARG A 265 3.85 -16.37 -19.57
N ALA A 266 3.09 -17.27 -18.94
CA ALA A 266 2.03 -18.05 -19.61
C ALA A 266 0.77 -17.23 -19.95
N LEU A 267 0.57 -16.07 -19.32
CA LEU A 267 -0.60 -15.23 -19.55
C LEU A 267 -0.53 -14.51 -20.91
N PRO A 268 -1.66 -14.17 -21.55
CA PRO A 268 -1.69 -13.23 -22.66
C PRO A 268 -1.14 -11.86 -22.21
N GLN A 269 -0.21 -11.29 -22.98
CA GLN A 269 0.52 -10.08 -22.57
C GLN A 269 0.39 -8.94 -23.58
N ASP A 270 0.25 -7.73 -23.04
CA ASP A 270 0.43 -6.49 -23.78
C ASP A 270 1.53 -5.64 -23.13
N ARG A 271 2.26 -4.89 -23.95
CA ARG A 271 3.29 -3.96 -23.48
C ARG A 271 2.91 -2.54 -23.85
N VAL A 272 2.86 -1.66 -22.86
CA VAL A 272 2.62 -0.23 -23.05
C VAL A 272 3.94 0.52 -22.87
N PRO A 273 4.42 1.25 -23.88
CA PRO A 273 5.69 1.96 -23.78
C PRO A 273 5.58 3.13 -22.79
N LEU A 274 6.70 3.51 -22.17
CA LEU A 274 6.77 4.75 -21.40
C LEU A 274 6.49 5.94 -22.32
N ARG A 275 5.56 6.80 -21.92
CA ARG A 275 5.19 8.02 -22.66
C ARG A 275 5.90 9.23 -22.09
N ALA A 276 6.17 10.21 -22.95
CA ALA A 276 6.83 11.47 -22.59
C ALA A 276 5.88 12.47 -21.88
N PHE A 277 4.57 12.24 -21.96
CA PHE A 277 3.55 13.09 -21.37
C PHE A 277 2.93 12.43 -20.13
N ASP A 278 2.43 13.26 -19.21
CA ASP A 278 1.63 12.79 -18.09
C ASP A 278 0.22 12.41 -18.55
N THR A 279 -0.40 11.44 -17.87
CA THR A 279 -1.73 10.91 -18.23
C THR A 279 -2.86 11.79 -17.71
N VAL A 280 -2.74 13.11 -17.85
CA VAL A 280 -3.74 14.09 -17.43
C VAL A 280 -4.53 14.56 -18.65
N GLY A 281 -5.85 14.50 -18.57
CA GLY A 281 -6.76 14.89 -19.63
C GLY A 281 -7.03 13.78 -20.67
N LEU A 282 -8.19 13.87 -21.31
CA LEU A 282 -8.65 12.89 -22.30
C LEU A 282 -7.70 12.67 -23.48
N PRO A 283 -7.05 13.71 -24.06
CA PRO A 283 -6.13 13.49 -25.19
C PRO A 283 -4.93 12.60 -24.81
N ALA A 284 -4.35 12.82 -23.62
CA ALA A 284 -3.24 12.01 -23.12
C ALA A 284 -3.67 10.57 -22.85
N LEU A 285 -4.85 10.38 -22.25
CA LEU A 285 -5.40 9.06 -21.95
C LEU A 285 -5.72 8.26 -23.22
N ARG A 286 -6.31 8.88 -24.24
CA ARG A 286 -6.53 8.26 -25.56
C ARG A 286 -5.20 7.88 -26.23
N ALA A 287 -4.18 8.73 -26.11
CA ALA A 287 -2.86 8.47 -26.66
C ALA A 287 -2.07 7.37 -25.92
N LEU A 288 -2.48 6.98 -24.71
CA LEU A 288 -1.77 5.97 -23.92
C LEU A 288 -1.73 4.62 -24.64
N LEU A 289 -2.87 4.19 -25.22
CA LEU A 289 -3.05 2.87 -25.83
C LEU A 289 -2.85 2.85 -27.36
N THR A 290 -2.58 3.98 -28.01
CA THR A 290 -2.38 4.05 -29.46
C THR A 290 -0.91 3.84 -29.84
N ALA A 291 -0.63 3.17 -30.95
CA ALA A 291 0.75 2.91 -31.40
C ALA A 291 1.49 4.15 -31.95
N GLY A 292 0.83 5.32 -32.01
CA GLY A 292 1.35 6.54 -32.65
C GLY A 292 2.08 7.50 -31.70
N ALA A 293 2.67 8.55 -32.29
CA ALA A 293 3.19 9.70 -31.56
C ALA A 293 2.05 10.37 -30.78
N GLY A 294 2.29 10.65 -29.49
CA GLY A 294 1.31 11.29 -28.62
C GLY A 294 0.99 12.73 -29.02
N PRO A 295 0.10 13.42 -28.27
CA PRO A 295 -0.12 14.85 -28.45
C PRO A 295 1.21 15.60 -28.42
N ALA A 296 1.33 16.65 -29.25
CA ALA A 296 2.54 17.45 -29.35
C ALA A 296 3.02 17.87 -27.96
N THR A 297 4.17 17.35 -27.55
CA THR A 297 4.83 17.77 -26.32
C THR A 297 5.32 19.20 -26.52
N SER A 298 5.00 20.10 -25.59
CA SER A 298 5.70 21.38 -25.49
C SER A 298 7.21 21.11 -25.52
N PRO A 299 8.01 21.94 -26.23
CA PRO A 299 9.46 21.77 -26.23
C PRO A 299 9.97 21.71 -24.79
N PRO A 300 10.94 20.83 -24.48
CA PRO A 300 11.45 20.70 -23.13
C PRO A 300 11.89 22.08 -22.65
N THR A 301 11.22 22.60 -21.63
CA THR A 301 11.70 23.81 -20.94
C THR A 301 13.11 23.48 -20.48
N PRO A 302 14.13 24.31 -20.80
CA PRO A 302 15.51 24.04 -20.42
C PRO A 302 15.53 23.72 -18.93
N VAL A 303 16.07 22.54 -18.59
CA VAL A 303 16.25 22.07 -17.22
C VAL A 303 17.07 23.13 -16.49
N PRO A 304 16.50 23.95 -15.58
CA PRO A 304 17.34 24.80 -14.75
C PRO A 304 18.26 23.89 -13.91
N ALA A 305 19.51 24.32 -13.75
CA ALA A 305 20.52 23.61 -12.98
C ALA A 305 20.02 23.30 -11.55
N PRO A 306 20.46 22.19 -10.94
CA PRO A 306 19.98 21.73 -9.65
C PRO A 306 20.57 22.59 -8.52
N ASP A 307 20.01 23.76 -8.26
CA ASP A 307 20.52 24.68 -7.23
C ASP A 307 19.81 24.55 -5.86
N GLU A 308 18.82 23.68 -5.74
CA GLU A 308 18.29 23.23 -4.45
C GLU A 308 18.35 21.70 -4.38
N GLN A 309 19.57 21.15 -4.27
CA GLN A 309 19.72 19.74 -3.91
C GLN A 309 19.16 19.52 -2.51
N LEU A 310 17.97 18.92 -2.43
CA LEU A 310 17.42 18.42 -1.18
C LEU A 310 18.46 17.54 -0.47
N ALA A 311 18.51 17.65 0.85
CA ALA A 311 19.48 16.95 1.67
C ALA A 311 19.45 15.43 1.43
N GLY A 312 20.62 14.79 1.49
CA GLY A 312 20.77 13.34 1.35
C GLY A 312 20.44 12.58 2.64
N LEU A 313 20.44 11.26 2.55
CA LEU A 313 20.19 10.38 3.69
C LEU A 313 21.33 10.42 4.73
N ASP A 314 22.51 10.89 4.34
CA ASP A 314 23.64 11.16 5.23
C ASP A 314 23.30 12.25 6.26
N VAL A 315 22.65 13.33 5.84
CA VAL A 315 22.20 14.40 6.74
C VAL A 315 21.14 13.89 7.71
N LEU A 316 20.15 13.12 7.23
CA LEU A 316 19.14 12.50 8.09
C LEU A 316 19.78 11.55 9.11
N ALA A 317 20.78 10.75 8.71
CA ALA A 317 21.50 9.88 9.64
C ALA A 317 22.30 10.66 10.70
N ASP A 318 22.89 11.80 10.34
CA ASP A 318 23.54 12.71 11.30
C ASP A 318 22.53 13.30 12.30
N GLU A 319 21.37 13.76 11.83
CA GLU A 319 20.30 14.28 12.70
C GLU A 319 19.79 13.21 13.68
N LEU A 320 19.54 11.99 13.20
CA LEU A 320 19.05 10.90 14.05
C LEU A 320 20.08 10.44 15.07
N ALA A 321 21.37 10.42 14.72
CA ALA A 321 22.44 10.01 15.64
C ALA A 321 22.62 10.96 16.83
N ALA A 322 22.16 12.21 16.72
CA ALA A 322 22.28 13.22 17.77
C ALA A 322 21.48 12.86 19.03
N ASP A 323 20.34 12.17 18.89
CA ASP A 323 19.44 11.81 20.00
C ASP A 323 19.99 10.66 20.89
N GLY A 324 21.08 10.01 20.47
CA GLY A 324 21.78 8.99 21.25
C GLY A 324 21.12 7.60 21.26
N HIS A 325 19.80 7.54 21.39
CA HIS A 325 18.96 6.34 21.30
C HIS A 325 17.55 6.73 20.82
N GLY A 326 16.72 5.74 20.49
CA GLY A 326 15.34 5.98 20.08
C GLY A 326 14.81 4.97 19.08
N LEU A 327 13.51 5.06 18.83
CA LEU A 327 12.80 4.26 17.86
C LEU A 327 12.69 5.01 16.52
N ILE A 328 13.12 4.38 15.44
CA ILE A 328 12.98 4.88 14.08
C ILE A 328 12.07 3.93 13.33
N MET A 329 10.94 4.43 12.84
CA MET A 329 9.99 3.63 12.05
C MET A 329 9.97 4.11 10.61
N VAL A 330 10.32 3.23 9.68
CA VAL A 330 10.31 3.52 8.24
C VAL A 330 9.01 2.99 7.66
N MET A 331 8.17 3.91 7.18
CA MET A 331 6.81 3.64 6.71
C MET A 331 6.59 4.12 5.28
N GLY A 332 5.56 3.58 4.62
CA GLY A 332 5.26 3.89 3.23
C GLY A 332 4.60 2.71 2.50
N LYS A 333 4.24 2.92 1.24
CA LYS A 333 3.56 1.89 0.44
C LYS A 333 4.49 0.75 0.06
N GLY A 334 3.92 -0.34 -0.47
CA GLY A 334 4.69 -1.50 -0.93
C GLY A 334 5.70 -1.10 -2.01
N GLY A 335 6.98 -1.45 -1.81
CA GLY A 335 8.04 -1.30 -2.79
C GLY A 335 8.45 0.13 -3.19
N VAL A 336 8.17 1.13 -2.34
CA VAL A 336 8.80 2.47 -2.39
C VAL A 336 10.27 2.46 -1.92
N GLY A 337 10.75 1.34 -1.36
CA GLY A 337 12.13 1.15 -0.91
C GLY A 337 12.36 1.32 0.60
N LYS A 338 11.32 1.11 1.43
CA LYS A 338 11.40 1.17 2.90
C LYS A 338 12.56 0.36 3.48
N THR A 339 12.64 -0.92 3.10
CA THR A 339 13.70 -1.84 3.55
C THR A 339 15.10 -1.32 3.22
N THR A 340 15.29 -0.75 2.02
CA THR A 340 16.56 -0.14 1.61
C THR A 340 16.89 1.09 2.46
N VAL A 341 15.91 1.99 2.67
CA VAL A 341 16.09 3.19 3.51
C VAL A 341 16.36 2.81 4.97
N ALA A 342 15.62 1.85 5.52
CA ALA A 342 15.80 1.34 6.88
C ALA A 342 17.18 0.72 7.08
N ALA A 343 17.62 -0.14 6.16
CA ALA A 343 18.95 -0.74 6.22
C ALA A 343 20.07 0.31 6.07
N ALA A 344 19.90 1.27 5.16
CA ALA A 344 20.86 2.36 4.97
C ALA A 344 20.98 3.24 6.22
N LEU A 345 19.86 3.65 6.83
CA LEU A 345 19.85 4.41 8.08
C LEU A 345 20.47 3.63 9.25
N ALA A 346 20.17 2.34 9.37
CA ALA A 346 20.76 1.48 10.39
C ALA A 346 22.30 1.44 10.25
N LEU A 347 22.82 1.24 9.03
CA LEU A 347 24.25 1.31 8.76
C LEU A 347 24.82 2.71 9.02
N GLY A 348 24.09 3.76 8.66
CA GLY A 348 24.50 5.15 8.88
C GLY A 348 24.65 5.50 10.35
N LEU A 349 23.78 4.96 11.21
CA LEU A 349 23.87 5.07 12.67
C LEU A 349 25.06 4.27 13.23
N VAL A 350 25.31 3.06 12.73
CA VAL A 350 26.48 2.25 13.12
C VAL A 350 27.78 2.95 12.74
N GLN A 351 27.86 3.54 11.54
CA GLN A 351 29.01 4.34 11.11
C GLN A 351 29.26 5.57 12.00
N ARG A 352 28.22 6.04 12.71
CA ARG A 352 28.28 7.14 13.70
C ARG A 352 28.50 6.64 15.13
N GLY A 353 28.93 5.38 15.28
CA GLY A 353 29.29 4.77 16.56
C GLY A 353 28.11 4.36 17.42
N LYS A 354 26.91 4.21 16.84
CA LYS A 354 25.71 3.80 17.58
C LYS A 354 25.51 2.29 17.49
N THR A 355 24.89 1.71 18.52
CA THR A 355 24.38 0.34 18.47
C THR A 355 22.96 0.36 17.93
N VAL A 356 22.67 -0.51 16.96
CA VAL A 356 21.39 -0.50 16.25
C VAL A 356 20.82 -1.90 16.21
N HIS A 357 19.51 -2.00 16.47
CA HIS A 357 18.71 -3.17 16.22
C HIS A 357 17.77 -2.90 15.04
N LEU A 358 18.06 -3.49 13.89
CA LEU A 358 17.20 -3.45 12.70
C LEU A 358 16.21 -4.62 12.75
N SER A 359 14.91 -4.33 12.62
CA SER A 359 13.87 -5.35 12.52
C SER A 359 12.94 -5.07 11.35
N THR A 360 12.41 -6.12 10.71
CA THR A 360 11.34 -5.99 9.71
C THR A 360 10.08 -6.73 10.13
N THR A 361 8.93 -6.15 9.84
CA THR A 361 7.62 -6.81 9.91
C THR A 361 7.12 -7.27 8.54
N ASP A 362 7.86 -7.01 7.46
CA ASP A 362 7.46 -7.41 6.11
C ASP A 362 7.90 -8.88 5.83
N PRO A 363 6.94 -9.81 5.61
CA PRO A 363 7.27 -11.21 5.36
C PRO A 363 8.04 -11.44 4.04
N ALA A 364 8.00 -10.48 3.12
CA ALA A 364 8.71 -10.50 1.85
C ALA A 364 10.04 -9.72 1.88
N ALA A 365 10.36 -9.04 2.98
CA ALA A 365 11.64 -8.34 3.10
C ALA A 365 12.79 -9.34 3.27
N HIS A 366 13.58 -9.50 2.21
CA HIS A 366 14.86 -10.21 2.26
C HIS A 366 15.95 -9.31 2.87
N LEU A 367 15.84 -8.97 4.16
CA LEU A 367 16.90 -8.21 4.87
C LEU A 367 18.28 -8.89 4.74
N ALA A 368 18.32 -10.23 4.77
CA ALA A 368 19.54 -11.02 4.56
C ALA A 368 20.11 -10.91 3.13
N GLY A 369 19.26 -10.66 2.13
CA GLY A 369 19.70 -10.37 0.76
C GLY A 369 20.29 -8.95 0.64
N THR A 370 19.74 -7.99 1.38
CA THR A 370 20.19 -6.59 1.37
C THR A 370 21.45 -6.37 2.22
N LEU A 371 21.60 -7.08 3.35
CA LEU A 371 22.74 -7.02 4.26
C LEU A 371 23.50 -8.35 4.19
N SER A 372 24.45 -8.46 3.25
CA SER A 372 25.16 -9.71 2.96
C SER A 372 26.28 -10.07 3.95
N ALA A 373 26.35 -9.43 5.13
CA ALA A 373 27.41 -9.63 6.14
C ALA A 373 26.94 -9.33 7.57
N ASP A 374 27.58 -9.98 8.55
CA ASP A 374 27.42 -9.69 9.98
C ASP A 374 28.18 -8.40 10.30
N VAL A 375 27.46 -7.33 10.67
CA VAL A 375 28.03 -5.99 10.87
C VAL A 375 28.17 -5.72 12.37
N PRO A 376 29.39 -5.50 12.90
CA PRO A 376 29.59 -5.18 14.30
C PRO A 376 28.76 -3.96 14.73
N GLY A 377 27.98 -4.11 15.81
CA GLY A 377 27.09 -3.05 16.31
C GLY A 377 25.70 -3.01 15.65
N LEU A 378 25.41 -3.89 14.68
CA LEU A 378 24.09 -4.06 14.08
C LEU A 378 23.51 -5.44 14.42
N HIS A 379 22.43 -5.46 15.19
CA HIS A 379 21.63 -6.66 15.39
C HIS A 379 20.47 -6.66 14.39
N VAL A 380 20.26 -7.77 13.67
CA VAL A 380 19.16 -7.89 12.71
C VAL A 380 18.18 -8.95 13.19
N SER A 381 16.89 -8.61 13.29
CA SER A 381 15.83 -9.56 13.57
C SER A 381 14.68 -9.45 12.57
N ARG A 382 13.73 -10.37 12.67
CA ARG A 382 12.48 -10.34 11.91
C ARG A 382 11.33 -10.71 12.82
N ILE A 383 10.22 -10.00 12.68
CA ILE A 383 8.94 -10.39 13.25
C ILE A 383 8.24 -11.23 12.16
N ASP A 384 8.24 -12.54 12.33
CA ASP A 384 7.48 -13.43 11.45
C ASP A 384 6.08 -13.66 12.05
N PRO A 385 4.99 -13.25 11.36
CA PRO A 385 3.64 -13.39 11.89
C PRO A 385 3.30 -14.82 12.31
N LYS A 386 3.69 -15.83 11.53
CA LYS A 386 3.35 -17.23 11.83
C LYS A 386 4.07 -17.72 13.08
N VAL A 387 5.36 -17.39 13.20
CA VAL A 387 6.18 -17.79 14.35
C VAL A 387 5.69 -17.09 15.62
N GLU A 388 5.40 -15.79 15.55
CA GLU A 388 4.94 -15.04 16.72
C GLU A 388 3.51 -15.43 17.11
N THR A 389 2.63 -15.72 16.15
CA THR A 389 1.29 -16.27 16.41
C THR A 389 1.39 -17.60 17.13
N GLN A 390 2.19 -18.55 16.62
CA GLN A 390 2.36 -19.84 17.28
C GLN A 390 2.89 -19.68 18.72
N ARG A 391 3.91 -18.82 18.90
CA ARG A 391 4.45 -18.51 20.23
C ARG A 391 3.38 -17.92 21.17
N TYR A 392 2.48 -17.08 20.65
CA TYR A 392 1.38 -16.51 21.41
C TYR A 392 0.33 -17.58 21.77
N ILE A 393 -0.07 -18.42 20.81
CA ILE A 393 -0.96 -19.56 21.03
C ILE A 393 -0.40 -20.45 22.13
N ASP A 394 0.87 -20.88 22.01
CA ASP A 394 1.52 -21.76 22.99
C ASP A 394 1.49 -21.15 24.40
N LYS A 395 1.74 -19.84 24.51
CA LYS A 395 1.69 -19.10 25.78
C LYS A 395 0.27 -19.08 26.38
N ILE A 396 -0.75 -18.77 25.60
CA ILE A 396 -2.13 -18.69 26.10
C ILE A 396 -2.66 -20.09 26.44
N MET A 397 -2.35 -21.09 25.61
CA MET A 397 -2.68 -22.48 25.88
C MET A 397 -2.02 -22.93 27.18
N ALA A 398 -0.72 -22.68 27.40
CA ALA A 398 -0.06 -23.02 28.66
C ALA A 398 -0.69 -22.32 29.89
N ALA A 399 -1.20 -21.10 29.73
CA ALA A 399 -1.77 -20.32 30.83
C ALA A 399 -3.25 -20.64 31.13
N ARG A 400 -4.06 -20.98 30.12
CA ARG A 400 -5.52 -21.14 30.22
C ARG A 400 -6.03 -22.57 30.01
N SER A 401 -5.21 -23.46 29.44
CA SER A 401 -5.52 -24.89 29.34
C SER A 401 -5.64 -25.60 30.70
N PRO A 402 -4.85 -25.26 31.74
CA PRO A 402 -4.99 -25.89 33.06
C PRO A 402 -6.37 -25.60 33.66
N GLY A 403 -7.29 -26.58 33.59
CA GLY A 403 -8.66 -26.48 34.09
C GLY A 403 -9.76 -26.67 33.03
N LEU A 404 -9.39 -26.77 31.74
CA LEU A 404 -10.32 -27.07 30.65
C LEU A 404 -10.31 -28.58 30.33
N ASP A 405 -11.48 -29.13 30.01
CA ASP A 405 -11.61 -30.47 29.45
C ASP A 405 -11.18 -30.50 27.97
N ALA A 406 -11.11 -31.69 27.36
CA ALA A 406 -10.62 -31.84 25.99
C ALA A 406 -11.42 -31.02 24.96
N ALA A 407 -12.73 -30.86 25.18
CA ALA A 407 -13.60 -30.04 24.34
C ALA A 407 -13.31 -28.54 24.52
N GLY A 408 -13.16 -28.07 25.76
CA GLY A 408 -12.79 -26.69 26.07
C GLY A 408 -11.41 -26.30 25.56
N GLN A 409 -10.44 -27.23 25.58
CA GLN A 409 -9.11 -27.02 24.99
C GLN A 409 -9.17 -26.90 23.47
N ALA A 410 -9.97 -27.73 22.81
CA ALA A 410 -10.16 -27.66 21.35
C ALA A 410 -10.82 -26.34 20.93
N LEU A 411 -11.86 -25.91 21.66
CA LEU A 411 -12.54 -24.64 21.41
C LEU A 411 -11.61 -23.43 21.60
N LEU A 412 -10.80 -23.43 22.67
CA LEU A 412 -9.81 -22.37 22.91
C LEU A 412 -8.75 -22.31 21.79
N LEU A 413 -8.31 -23.47 21.31
CA LEU A 413 -7.33 -23.53 20.22
C LEU A 413 -7.91 -23.00 18.90
N GLU A 414 -9.17 -23.33 18.61
CA GLU A 414 -9.88 -22.83 17.43
C GLU A 414 -10.04 -21.29 17.46
N ASP A 415 -10.40 -20.73 18.62
CA ASP A 415 -10.48 -19.27 18.82
C ASP A 415 -9.11 -18.59 18.64
N LEU A 416 -8.05 -19.19 19.16
CA LEU A 416 -6.67 -18.71 19.04
C LEU A 416 -6.08 -18.88 17.62
N GLN A 417 -6.71 -19.65 16.75
CA GLN A 417 -6.36 -19.75 15.34
C GLN A 417 -7.05 -18.69 14.48
N SER A 418 -7.81 -17.77 15.10
CA SER A 418 -8.43 -16.65 14.41
C SER A 418 -7.41 -15.65 13.85
N PRO A 419 -7.72 -14.98 12.71
CA PRO A 419 -6.87 -13.92 12.16
C PRO A 419 -6.56 -12.79 13.15
N CYS A 420 -7.49 -12.46 14.05
CA CYS A 420 -7.29 -11.44 15.09
C CYS A 420 -6.16 -11.81 16.06
N THR A 421 -5.91 -13.11 16.28
CA THR A 421 -4.83 -13.56 17.16
C THR A 421 -3.46 -13.29 16.57
N GLU A 422 -3.33 -13.40 15.25
CA GLU A 422 -2.08 -13.05 14.55
C GLU A 422 -1.71 -11.58 14.77
N GLU A 423 -2.68 -10.67 14.64
CA GLU A 423 -2.48 -9.24 14.85
C GLU A 423 -2.00 -8.92 16.28
N VAL A 424 -2.63 -9.55 17.27
CA VAL A 424 -2.25 -9.40 18.69
C VAL A 424 -0.84 -9.95 18.95
N ALA A 425 -0.51 -11.11 18.37
CA ALA A 425 0.80 -11.73 18.53
C ALA A 425 1.93 -10.88 17.92
N VAL A 426 1.72 -10.40 16.69
CA VAL A 426 2.63 -9.48 16.01
C VAL A 426 2.80 -8.18 16.81
N PHE A 427 1.71 -7.65 17.39
CA PHE A 427 1.77 -6.48 18.26
C PHE A 427 2.62 -6.72 19.52
N HIS A 428 2.50 -7.88 20.18
CA HIS A 428 3.34 -8.21 21.32
C HIS A 428 4.84 -8.33 20.96
N ALA A 429 5.15 -8.90 19.80
CA ALA A 429 6.51 -8.92 19.28
C ALA A 429 7.03 -7.51 19.02
N PHE A 430 6.24 -6.67 18.36
CA PHE A 430 6.52 -5.27 18.13
C PHE A 430 6.79 -4.51 19.44
N SER A 431 5.92 -4.65 20.45
CA SER A 431 6.06 -3.96 21.74
C SER A 431 7.33 -4.35 22.50
N ARG A 432 7.83 -5.58 22.33
CA ARG A 432 9.10 -6.03 22.91
C ARG A 432 10.26 -5.28 22.25
N ILE A 433 10.33 -5.30 20.92
CA ILE A 433 11.37 -4.60 20.14
C ILE A 433 11.37 -3.09 20.40
N VAL A 434 10.19 -2.46 20.47
CA VAL A 434 10.04 -1.03 20.82
C VAL A 434 10.59 -0.71 22.22
N SER A 435 10.62 -1.69 23.12
CA SER A 435 11.19 -1.51 24.46
C SER A 435 12.70 -1.56 24.51
N ASP A 436 13.34 -2.22 23.55
CA ASP A 436 14.80 -2.27 23.44
C ASP A 436 15.38 -0.89 23.04
N ALA A 437 14.57 -0.06 22.38
CA ALA A 437 14.93 1.31 21.96
C ALA A 437 15.20 2.29 23.12
N ARG A 438 15.01 1.85 24.37
CA ARG A 438 15.38 2.59 25.58
C ARG A 438 16.90 2.71 25.79
N SER A 439 17.68 1.78 25.22
CA SER A 439 19.12 1.68 25.49
C SER A 439 19.98 1.72 24.21
N ALA A 440 19.35 1.54 23.06
CA ALA A 440 19.99 1.54 21.75
C ALA A 440 19.02 2.14 20.71
N PHE A 441 19.48 2.31 19.47
CA PHE A 441 18.56 2.61 18.37
C PHE A 441 17.84 1.35 17.91
N VAL A 442 16.55 1.46 17.67
CA VAL A 442 15.76 0.44 16.99
C VAL A 442 15.28 1.02 15.68
N VAL A 443 15.65 0.40 14.55
CA VAL A 443 15.14 0.76 13.23
C VAL A 443 14.15 -0.31 12.80
N LEU A 444 12.90 0.08 12.57
CA LEU A 444 11.82 -0.82 12.22
C LEU A 444 11.37 -0.57 10.77
N ASP A 445 11.64 -1.53 9.91
CA ASP A 445 11.10 -1.60 8.55
C ASP A 445 9.67 -2.15 8.63
N THR A 446 8.69 -1.28 8.38
CA THR A 446 7.28 -1.66 8.53
C THR A 446 6.75 -2.35 7.27
N ALA A 447 5.81 -3.28 7.47
CA ALA A 447 4.97 -3.79 6.39
C ALA A 447 4.19 -2.66 5.68
N PRO A 448 3.69 -2.86 4.43
CA PRO A 448 2.96 -1.84 3.68
C PRO A 448 1.84 -1.16 4.48
N THR A 449 1.56 0.11 4.18
CA THR A 449 0.72 1.03 4.98
C THR A 449 -0.58 0.45 5.57
N GLY A 450 -1.30 -0.43 4.85
CA GLY A 450 -2.54 -1.04 5.36
C GLY A 450 -2.31 -1.92 6.59
N HIS A 451 -1.26 -2.76 6.57
CA HIS A 451 -0.92 -3.61 7.71
C HIS A 451 -0.30 -2.81 8.86
N SER A 452 0.41 -1.73 8.53
CA SER A 452 0.91 -0.79 9.54
C SER A 452 -0.23 -0.10 10.30
N MET A 453 -1.33 0.25 9.63
CA MET A 453 -2.50 0.85 10.27
C MET A 453 -3.25 -0.15 11.16
N LEU A 454 -3.39 -1.41 10.74
CA LEU A 454 -3.93 -2.47 11.61
C LEU A 454 -3.12 -2.60 12.91
N LEU A 455 -1.79 -2.54 12.81
CA LEU A 455 -0.92 -2.54 13.98
C LEU A 455 -1.14 -1.30 14.86
N MET A 456 -1.33 -0.11 14.26
CA MET A 456 -1.67 1.11 15.00
C MET A 456 -3.04 1.03 15.68
N ASP A 457 -4.06 0.50 15.00
CA ASP A 457 -5.40 0.32 15.56
C ASP A 457 -5.38 -0.63 16.75
N ALA A 458 -4.65 -1.75 16.64
CA ALA A 458 -4.41 -2.66 17.75
C ALA A 458 -3.69 -1.96 18.92
N THR A 459 -2.69 -1.11 18.64
CA THR A 459 -2.04 -0.31 19.69
C THR A 459 -3.01 0.63 20.40
N GLY A 460 -3.94 1.23 19.65
CA GLY A 460 -4.96 2.13 20.15
C GLY A 460 -6.02 1.43 21.00
N ALA A 461 -6.52 0.28 20.52
CA ALA A 461 -7.48 -0.54 21.26
C ALA A 461 -6.91 -1.02 22.59
N TYR A 462 -5.66 -1.52 22.58
CA TYR A 462 -4.96 -1.94 23.79
C TYR A 462 -4.72 -0.77 24.76
N HIS A 463 -4.33 0.40 24.24
CA HIS A 463 -4.18 1.60 25.06
C HIS A 463 -5.50 1.97 25.75
N ARG A 464 -6.63 1.96 25.02
CA ARG A 464 -7.95 2.22 25.62
C ARG A 464 -8.32 1.21 26.69
N GLN A 465 -8.05 -0.09 26.45
CA GLN A 465 -8.30 -1.15 27.44
C GLN A 465 -7.48 -0.96 28.71
N MET A 466 -6.16 -0.77 28.57
CA MET A 466 -5.27 -0.54 29.72
C MET A 466 -5.67 0.71 30.49
N THR A 467 -5.94 1.82 29.82
CA THR A 467 -6.34 3.05 30.50
C THR A 467 -7.64 2.84 31.30
N ARG A 468 -8.63 2.12 30.76
CA ARG A 468 -9.87 1.76 31.49
C ARG A 468 -9.64 0.82 32.68
N GLU A 469 -8.78 -0.19 32.54
CA GLU A 469 -8.48 -1.14 33.63
C GLU A 469 -7.69 -0.49 34.79
N PHE A 470 -6.89 0.54 34.49
CA PHE A 470 -6.08 1.27 35.46
C PHE A 470 -6.75 2.56 36.00
N GLU A 471 -7.84 3.04 35.39
CA GLU A 471 -8.74 4.06 35.91
C GLU A 471 -9.49 3.55 37.17
N GLY A 472 -8.76 3.44 38.27
CA GLY A 472 -9.30 2.98 39.57
C GLY A 472 -8.24 2.44 40.54
N ARG A 473 -7.03 2.12 40.07
CA ARG A 473 -5.91 1.66 40.92
C ARG A 473 -4.70 2.58 40.76
N ALA A 474 -4.55 3.54 41.67
CA ALA A 474 -3.35 4.38 41.70
C ALA A 474 -2.14 3.57 42.20
N THR A 475 -1.04 3.52 41.43
CA THR A 475 0.38 3.61 41.89
C THR A 475 1.48 3.37 40.84
N ALA A 476 1.19 3.04 39.57
CA ALA A 476 2.24 2.98 38.53
C ALA A 476 1.86 3.76 37.26
N ARG A 477 2.71 4.69 36.81
CA ARG A 477 2.59 5.31 35.48
C ARG A 477 2.88 4.24 34.42
N VAL A 478 1.83 3.59 33.90
CA VAL A 478 1.95 2.62 32.81
C VAL A 478 2.23 3.38 31.51
N VAL A 479 3.46 3.28 30.99
CA VAL A 479 3.80 3.79 29.67
C VAL A 479 3.42 2.76 28.63
N THR A 480 2.31 3.00 27.94
CA THR A 480 1.85 2.13 26.85
C THR A 480 2.71 2.30 25.59
N PRO A 481 2.75 1.32 24.68
CA PRO A 481 3.45 1.45 23.40
C PRO A 481 2.98 2.67 22.58
N LEU A 482 1.68 2.96 22.55
CA LEU A 482 1.14 4.13 21.85
C LEU A 482 1.71 5.45 22.39
N MET A 483 1.84 5.59 23.71
CA MET A 483 2.44 6.80 24.29
C MET A 483 3.89 6.99 23.87
N ARG A 484 4.65 5.91 23.66
CA ARG A 484 6.02 6.00 23.13
C ARG A 484 6.04 6.39 21.66
N LEU A 485 5.09 5.88 20.88
CA LEU A 485 4.94 6.24 19.47
C LEU A 485 4.58 7.73 19.31
N GLN A 486 3.77 8.28 20.22
CA GLN A 486 3.38 9.69 20.24
C GLN A 486 4.50 10.63 20.76
N ASP A 487 5.51 10.09 21.45
CA ASP A 487 6.63 10.88 21.95
C ASP A 487 7.63 11.16 20.82
N ALA A 488 7.64 12.39 20.32
CA ALA A 488 8.51 12.83 19.23
C ALA A 488 10.01 12.93 19.61
N ALA A 489 10.34 12.91 20.90
CA ALA A 489 11.74 12.79 21.35
C ALA A 489 12.21 11.34 21.24
N TYR A 490 11.33 10.38 21.50
CA TYR A 490 11.64 8.95 21.49
C TYR A 490 11.47 8.29 20.11
N THR A 491 10.39 8.63 19.40
CA THR A 491 10.00 7.99 18.14
C THR A 491 10.13 8.95 16.97
N LYS A 492 10.84 8.51 15.92
CA LYS A 492 10.99 9.21 14.65
C LYS A 492 10.35 8.39 13.52
N ILE A 493 9.22 8.86 13.00
CA ILE A 493 8.59 8.24 11.83
C ILE A 493 9.15 8.85 10.55
N ILE A 494 9.60 7.99 9.63
CA ILE A 494 10.16 8.36 8.33
C ILE A 494 9.24 7.82 7.24
N LEU A 495 8.61 8.72 6.48
CA LEU A 495 7.74 8.35 5.36
C LEU A 495 8.56 8.26 4.07
N VAL A 496 8.66 7.06 3.49
CA VAL A 496 9.33 6.81 2.22
C VAL A 496 8.31 6.84 1.09
N THR A 497 8.60 7.60 0.04
CA THR A 497 7.75 7.69 -1.15
C THR A 497 8.58 7.78 -2.43
N LEU A 498 7.92 7.80 -3.59
CA LEU A 498 8.51 7.99 -4.91
C LEU A 498 8.08 9.36 -5.47
N PRO A 499 8.84 9.97 -6.38
CA PRO A 499 8.50 11.24 -7.05
C PRO A 499 7.38 11.09 -8.09
N GLU A 500 6.28 10.46 -7.71
CA GLU A 500 5.11 10.21 -8.54
C GLU A 500 3.84 10.65 -7.79
N ALA A 501 2.81 11.10 -8.51
CA ALA A 501 1.61 11.69 -7.91
C ALA A 501 0.91 10.74 -6.92
N THR A 502 0.65 9.49 -7.31
CA THR A 502 -0.05 8.52 -6.47
C THR A 502 0.76 8.14 -5.22
N PRO A 503 2.07 7.77 -5.31
CA PRO A 503 2.88 7.55 -4.11
C PRO A 503 2.93 8.74 -3.15
N VAL A 504 3.03 9.98 -3.64
CA VAL A 504 3.01 11.18 -2.78
C VAL A 504 1.65 11.37 -2.10
N SER A 505 0.54 11.25 -2.83
CA SER A 505 -0.81 11.31 -2.25
C SER A 505 -1.03 10.21 -1.21
N GLN A 506 -0.55 8.99 -1.47
CA GLN A 506 -0.66 7.87 -0.54
C GLN A 506 0.17 8.06 0.73
N ALA A 507 1.36 8.65 0.62
CA ALA A 507 2.17 9.02 1.79
C ALA A 507 1.53 10.17 2.58
N ALA A 508 0.88 11.12 1.91
CA ALA A 508 0.17 12.23 2.56
C ALA A 508 -1.06 11.72 3.33
N ALA A 509 -1.84 10.82 2.74
CA ALA A 509 -2.94 10.16 3.43
C ALA A 509 -2.47 9.41 4.69
N LEU A 510 -1.37 8.64 4.59
CA LEU A 510 -0.79 7.96 5.75
C LEU A 510 -0.33 8.95 6.83
N GLN A 511 0.23 10.10 6.45
CA GLN A 511 0.58 11.14 7.41
C GLN A 511 -0.64 11.66 8.16
N GLU A 512 -1.75 11.91 7.47
CA GLU A 512 -2.99 12.34 8.13
C GLU A 512 -3.55 11.25 9.06
N ASP A 513 -3.44 9.98 8.68
CA ASP A 513 -3.80 8.85 9.54
C ASP A 513 -2.96 8.81 10.83
N LEU A 514 -1.64 9.02 10.72
CA LEU A 514 -0.75 9.11 11.87
C LEU A 514 -1.08 10.32 12.75
N ARG A 515 -1.39 11.47 12.15
CA ARG A 515 -1.80 12.69 12.87
C ARG A 515 -3.09 12.50 13.64
N ARG A 516 -4.06 11.76 13.10
CA ARG A 516 -5.28 11.36 13.82
C ARG A 516 -4.95 10.53 15.07
N ALA A 517 -3.91 9.71 15.01
CA ALA A 517 -3.37 8.99 16.17
C ALA A 517 -2.44 9.84 17.06
N ARG A 518 -2.32 11.15 16.81
CA ARG A 518 -1.41 12.11 17.48
C ARG A 518 0.07 11.76 17.33
N ILE A 519 0.44 11.15 16.21
CA ILE A 519 1.81 10.85 15.86
C ILE A 519 2.20 11.72 14.68
N GLU A 520 3.22 12.56 14.85
CA GLU A 520 3.70 13.45 13.79
C GLU A 520 4.91 12.82 13.08
N PRO A 521 4.86 12.62 11.75
CA PRO A 521 6.04 12.19 11.00
C PRO A 521 7.22 13.14 11.15
N TYR A 522 8.40 12.59 11.37
CA TYR A 522 9.63 13.35 11.57
C TYR A 522 10.18 13.87 10.24
N ALA A 523 10.19 13.02 9.22
CA ALA A 523 10.78 13.31 7.91
C ALA A 523 10.13 12.50 6.78
N TRP A 524 10.28 13.01 5.55
CA TRP A 524 9.97 12.31 4.32
C TRP A 524 11.26 12.00 3.56
N VAL A 525 11.34 10.80 2.99
CA VAL A 525 12.42 10.37 2.08
C VAL A 525 11.82 10.12 0.71
N LEU A 526 12.20 10.96 -0.25
CA LEU A 526 11.86 10.81 -1.65
C LEU A 526 12.90 9.90 -2.32
N ASN A 527 12.52 8.66 -2.58
CA ASN A 527 13.41 7.63 -3.11
C ASN A 527 13.35 7.53 -4.63
N LYS A 528 14.42 7.02 -5.25
CA LYS A 528 14.52 6.76 -6.69
C LYS A 528 14.28 8.00 -7.58
N SER A 529 14.79 9.15 -7.15
CA SER A 529 14.70 10.40 -7.92
C SER A 529 15.55 10.33 -9.19
N VAL A 530 14.90 10.35 -10.35
CA VAL A 530 15.61 10.37 -11.65
C VAL A 530 16.15 11.77 -11.92
N LEU A 531 15.44 12.80 -11.46
CA LEU A 531 15.93 14.18 -11.47
C LEU A 531 17.29 14.31 -10.76
N ALA A 532 17.42 13.73 -9.56
CA ALA A 532 18.67 13.75 -8.79
C ALA A 532 19.76 12.85 -9.39
N ALA A 533 19.43 11.92 -10.29
CA ALA A 533 20.39 11.07 -10.98
C ALA A 533 21.06 11.73 -12.20
N GLY A 534 20.48 12.83 -12.73
CA GLY A 534 21.12 13.65 -13.77
C GLY A 534 21.05 13.07 -15.19
N THR A 535 19.91 12.48 -15.58
CA THR A 535 19.69 11.97 -16.95
C THR A 535 19.67 13.08 -18.01
N ARG A 536 20.14 12.75 -19.22
CA ARG A 536 20.07 13.55 -20.44
C ARG A 536 19.13 12.96 -21.50
N ASP A 537 18.66 11.74 -21.31
CA ASP A 537 17.69 11.10 -22.21
C ASP A 537 16.41 11.95 -22.35
N PRO A 538 15.96 12.25 -23.58
CA PRO A 538 14.85 13.18 -23.82
C PRO A 538 13.50 12.67 -23.30
N LEU A 539 13.27 11.35 -23.30
CA LEU A 539 12.02 10.77 -22.81
C LEU A 539 11.96 10.83 -21.29
N LEU A 540 13.07 10.52 -20.61
CA LEU A 540 13.16 10.70 -19.16
C LEU A 540 13.09 12.18 -18.77
N ALA A 541 13.77 13.06 -19.50
CA ALA A 541 13.75 14.50 -19.28
C ALA A 541 12.33 15.10 -19.36
N ALA A 542 11.52 14.66 -20.32
CA ALA A 542 10.13 15.09 -20.45
C ALA A 542 9.28 14.72 -19.21
N ARG A 543 9.63 13.62 -18.52
CA ARG A 543 8.94 13.15 -17.32
C ARG A 543 9.40 13.83 -16.03
N LEU A 544 10.57 14.50 -16.05
CA LEU A 544 11.10 15.21 -14.88
C LEU A 544 10.22 16.38 -14.43
N ALA A 545 9.39 16.94 -15.33
CA ALA A 545 8.43 17.98 -14.95
C ALA A 545 7.41 17.49 -13.91
N GLY A 546 6.92 16.26 -14.07
CA GLY A 546 6.00 15.62 -13.12
C GLY A 546 6.66 15.39 -11.75
N GLU A 547 7.92 14.94 -11.75
CA GLU A 547 8.72 14.77 -10.53
C GLU A 547 8.90 16.11 -9.78
N ARG A 548 9.27 17.20 -10.48
CA ARG A 548 9.38 18.53 -9.87
C ARG A 548 8.07 19.00 -9.24
N LYS A 549 6.94 18.85 -9.95
CA LYS A 549 5.61 19.21 -9.44
C LYS A 549 5.32 18.49 -8.11
N GLN A 550 5.71 17.22 -7.98
CA GLN A 550 5.53 16.49 -6.73
C GLN A 550 6.51 16.93 -5.63
N MET A 551 7.76 17.25 -5.96
CA MET A 551 8.73 17.79 -5.01
C MET A 551 8.27 19.15 -4.46
N GLU A 552 7.80 20.05 -5.32
CA GLU A 552 7.23 21.35 -4.96
C GLU A 552 6.00 21.16 -4.05
N ARG A 553 5.08 20.26 -4.43
CA ARG A 553 3.91 19.91 -3.61
C ARG A 553 4.32 19.45 -2.21
N MET A 554 5.38 18.65 -2.09
CA MET A 554 5.89 18.20 -0.79
C MET A 554 6.47 19.34 0.03
N ALA A 555 7.27 20.21 -0.61
CA ALA A 555 7.93 21.35 0.04
C ALA A 555 6.93 22.44 0.49
N GLN A 556 5.81 22.62 -0.23
CA GLN A 556 4.82 23.67 0.04
C GLN A 556 3.82 23.36 1.15
N GLY A 557 4.00 22.29 1.94
CA GLY A 557 3.20 22.10 3.15
C GLY A 557 2.90 20.67 3.58
N VAL A 558 3.35 19.66 2.83
CA VAL A 558 3.10 18.26 3.21
C VAL A 558 4.17 17.76 4.18
N ALA A 559 5.46 18.10 3.97
CA ALA A 559 6.55 17.58 4.78
C ALA A 559 7.39 18.70 5.41
N LYS A 560 7.70 18.57 6.71
CA LYS A 560 8.58 19.51 7.44
C LYS A 560 10.05 19.33 7.10
N ARG A 561 10.45 18.09 6.80
CA ARG A 561 11.81 17.70 6.42
C ARG A 561 11.72 16.76 5.25
N ILE A 562 12.46 17.07 4.19
CA ILE A 562 12.47 16.27 2.96
C ILE A 562 13.92 15.93 2.64
N PHE A 563 14.16 14.64 2.48
CA PHE A 563 15.44 14.10 2.04
C PHE A 563 15.25 13.38 0.70
N THR A 564 16.28 13.35 -0.12
CA THR A 564 16.24 12.70 -1.43
C THR A 564 17.28 11.60 -1.57
N LEU A 565 16.89 10.56 -2.29
CA LEU A 565 17.79 9.54 -2.80
C LEU A 565 17.68 9.50 -4.32
N ALA A 566 18.80 9.74 -4.99
CA ALA A 566 18.89 9.60 -6.44
C ALA A 566 18.63 8.14 -6.86
N TRP A 567 18.07 7.99 -8.06
CA TRP A 567 18.06 6.70 -8.73
C TRP A 567 19.51 6.27 -9.00
N LEU A 568 19.87 5.06 -8.57
CA LEU A 568 21.25 4.56 -8.68
C LEU A 568 21.38 3.63 -9.88
N THR A 569 22.47 3.74 -10.63
CA THR A 569 22.82 2.81 -11.73
C THR A 569 23.32 1.45 -11.25
N VAL A 570 23.66 1.33 -9.96
CA VAL A 570 24.00 0.08 -9.28
C VAL A 570 23.00 -0.14 -8.16
N PRO A 571 22.35 -1.30 -8.05
CA PRO A 571 21.39 -1.54 -6.99
C PRO A 571 22.09 -1.46 -5.62
N PRO A 572 21.52 -0.78 -4.62
CA PRO A 572 22.11 -0.66 -3.29
C PRO A 572 21.90 -1.96 -2.49
N ILE A 573 22.56 -3.03 -2.93
CA ILE A 573 22.51 -4.37 -2.32
C ILE A 573 23.87 -4.64 -1.69
N GLY A 574 23.86 -5.19 -0.48
CA GLY A 574 25.06 -5.44 0.31
C GLY A 574 25.49 -4.24 1.13
N GLN A 575 26.28 -4.52 2.16
CA GLN A 575 26.76 -3.51 3.12
C GLN A 575 27.48 -2.34 2.44
N VAL A 576 28.31 -2.62 1.42
CA VAL A 576 29.14 -1.62 0.75
C VAL A 576 28.28 -0.60 0.00
N GLU A 577 27.35 -1.05 -0.84
CA GLU A 577 26.52 -0.14 -1.64
C GLU A 577 25.49 0.59 -0.78
N LEU A 578 24.90 -0.07 0.23
CA LEU A 578 24.02 0.61 1.19
C LEU A 578 24.76 1.68 2.00
N SER A 579 26.01 1.42 2.39
CA SER A 579 26.82 2.38 3.15
C SER A 579 27.07 3.67 2.36
N LYS A 580 27.14 3.61 1.03
CA LYS A 580 27.30 4.80 0.18
C LYS A 580 26.11 5.74 0.24
N LEU A 581 24.91 5.23 0.53
CA LEU A 581 23.69 6.05 0.63
C LEU A 581 23.73 7.04 1.81
N VAL A 582 24.51 6.71 2.85
CA VAL A 582 24.60 7.45 4.13
C VAL A 582 26.00 7.98 4.41
N ALA A 583 26.93 7.80 3.46
CA ALA A 583 28.26 8.36 3.51
C ALA A 583 28.18 9.87 3.36
N ARG A 584 28.87 10.60 4.25
CA ARG A 584 28.97 12.07 4.14
C ARG A 584 29.54 12.42 2.78
N ARG A 585 28.81 13.22 2.00
CA ARG A 585 29.35 13.75 0.74
C ARG A 585 30.58 14.59 1.07
N VAL A 586 31.75 14.16 0.62
CA VAL A 586 32.92 15.03 0.57
C VAL A 586 32.60 16.08 -0.49
N GLN A 587 32.23 17.29 -0.06
CA GLN A 587 32.23 18.43 -0.97
C GLN A 587 33.63 18.47 -1.60
N PRO A 588 33.77 18.58 -2.93
CA PRO A 588 35.07 18.83 -3.50
C PRO A 588 35.58 20.09 -2.83
N SER A 589 36.68 19.93 -2.07
CA SER A 589 37.47 21.05 -1.58
C SER A 589 37.63 22.01 -2.76
N ALA A 590 37.23 23.27 -2.55
CA ALA A 590 37.70 24.36 -3.37
C ALA A 590 39.22 24.45 -3.18
N ALA A 591 39.94 23.54 -3.82
CA ALA A 591 41.37 23.46 -3.85
C ALA A 591 41.84 24.33 -5.02
N HIS A 592 42.26 25.54 -4.66
CA HIS A 592 43.29 26.35 -5.32
C HIS A 592 43.29 26.40 -6.86
N ALA A 593 42.73 27.48 -7.40
CA ALA A 593 43.44 28.40 -8.30
C ALA A 593 42.79 29.79 -8.21
#